data_AF-A0A9W9JV56-F1
#
_entry.id   AF-A0A9W9JV56-F1
#
_cell.length_a   1.000
_cell.length_b   1.000
_cell.length_c   1.000
_cell.angle_alpha   90.00
_cell.angle_beta   90.00
_cell.angle_gamma   90.00
#
_symmetry.space_group_name_H-M   'P 1'
#
loop_
_entity.id
_entity.type
_entity.pdbx_description
1 polymer ?
#
loop_
_entity_poly.entity_id
_entity_poly.type
_entity_poly.pdbx_seq_one_letter_code
_entity_poly.pdbx_strand_id
1 'polypeptide(L)'
;MTLPVLISGAGLGGVCLAQALKNNIPFKIFERFGRGNIGAQGYRLRITTHCVSAMEEALTPEMFSLFGKTCASIPKLGVKIKRDGSSTAPFGLSPGAPGGRSYTVDRSVFREALLTGLEENTLFDNCLKSFT
;
A
#
# COMPACT_ATOMS: atom_id res chain seq x y z
N MET A 1 -10.04 -18.72 21.86
CA MET A 1 -8.71 -18.64 21.22
C MET A 1 -8.94 -18.37 19.74
N THR A 2 -8.32 -17.33 19.17
CA THR A 2 -8.40 -17.03 17.73
C THR A 2 -7.40 -17.90 16.97
N LEU A 3 -7.78 -18.38 15.78
CA LEU A 3 -6.89 -19.18 14.94
C LEU A 3 -5.81 -18.29 14.30
N PRO A 4 -4.56 -18.75 14.21
CA PRO A 4 -3.51 -17.98 13.57
C PRO A 4 -3.69 -17.94 12.05
N VAL A 5 -3.35 -16.80 11.45
CA VAL A 5 -3.38 -16.58 10.00
C VAL A 5 -1.97 -16.68 9.41
N LEU A 6 -1.81 -17.49 8.35
CA LEU A 6 -0.56 -17.57 7.60
C LEU A 6 -0.70 -16.77 6.30
N ILE A 7 0.17 -15.78 6.11
CA ILE A 7 0.16 -14.89 4.95
C ILE A 7 1.34 -15.24 4.04
N SER A 8 1.04 -15.74 2.84
CA SER A 8 2.07 -16.00 1.82
C SER A 8 2.30 -14.75 0.96
N GLY A 9 3.37 -14.02 1.28
CA GLY A 9 3.84 -12.84 0.57
C GLY A 9 3.75 -11.57 1.41
N ALA A 10 4.88 -10.88 1.58
CA ALA A 10 4.97 -9.55 2.18
C ALA A 10 4.85 -8.46 1.11
N GLY A 11 3.94 -8.61 0.14
CA GLY A 11 3.55 -7.54 -0.78
C GLY A 11 2.62 -6.52 -0.09
N LEU A 12 2.27 -5.41 -0.77
CA LEU A 12 1.43 -4.34 -0.19
C LEU A 12 0.14 -4.84 0.47
N GLY A 13 -0.58 -5.76 -0.20
CA GLY A 13 -1.81 -6.34 0.35
C GLY A 13 -1.55 -7.20 1.59
N GLY A 14 -0.51 -8.05 1.56
CA GLY A 14 -0.17 -8.94 2.67
C GLY A 14 0.28 -8.17 3.92
N VAL A 15 1.10 -7.13 3.76
CA VAL A 15 1.53 -6.30 4.88
C VAL A 15 0.42 -5.38 5.40
N CYS A 16 -0.47 -4.89 4.53
CA CYS A 16 -1.65 -4.12 4.95
C CYS A 16 -2.62 -5.00 5.76
N LEU A 17 -2.88 -6.23 5.30
CA LEU A 17 -3.67 -7.22 6.04
C LEU A 17 -3.02 -7.51 7.41
N ALA A 18 -1.72 -7.74 7.45
CA ALA A 18 -1.00 -7.98 8.70
C ALA A 18 -1.13 -6.83 9.70
N GLN A 19 -1.08 -5.57 9.25
CA GLN A 19 -1.32 -4.42 10.13
C GLN A 19 -2.73 -4.45 10.75
N ALA A 20 -3.75 -4.82 9.97
CA ALA A 20 -5.12 -4.95 10.49
C ALA A 20 -5.27 -6.09 11.50
N LEU A 21 -4.54 -7.20 11.31
CA LEU A 21 -4.61 -8.36 12.19
C LEU A 21 -3.82 -8.17 13.50
N LYS A 22 -2.81 -7.30 13.52
CA LYS A 22 -1.81 -7.10 14.60
C LYS A 22 -2.35 -7.07 16.01
N ASN A 23 -3.50 -6.45 16.22
CA ASN A 23 -4.04 -6.27 17.57
C ASN A 23 -4.99 -7.39 18.03
N ASN A 24 -5.49 -8.24 17.11
CA ASN A 24 -6.64 -9.10 17.40
C ASN A 24 -6.46 -10.58 16.99
N ILE A 25 -5.62 -10.85 15.98
CA ILE A 25 -5.49 -12.18 15.38
C ILE A 25 -4.01 -12.50 15.20
N PRO A 26 -3.49 -13.59 15.80
CA PRO A 26 -2.11 -14.01 15.60
C PRO A 26 -1.83 -14.28 14.12
N PHE A 27 -0.66 -13.91 13.61
CA PHE A 27 -0.29 -14.21 12.23
C PHE A 27 1.22 -14.38 12.02
N LYS A 28 1.58 -14.97 10.88
CA LYS A 28 2.94 -15.02 10.35
C LYS A 28 2.95 -14.72 8.85
N ILE A 29 3.92 -13.93 8.39
CA ILE A 29 4.13 -13.60 6.98
C ILE A 29 5.33 -14.39 6.47
N PHE A 30 5.19 -15.01 5.30
CA PHE A 30 6.25 -15.72 4.59
C PHE A 30 6.52 -15.02 3.27
N GLU A 31 7.69 -14.43 3.09
CA GLU A 31 8.08 -13.73 1.87
C GLU A 31 9.19 -14.48 1.17
N ARG A 32 9.05 -14.70 -0.14
CA ARG A 32 10.00 -15.48 -0.94
C ARG A 32 11.33 -14.77 -1.14
N PHE A 33 11.35 -13.44 -1.09
CA PHE A 33 12.56 -12.64 -1.28
C PHE A 33 13.12 -12.10 0.04
N GLY A 34 14.44 -11.98 0.13
CA GLY A 34 15.09 -11.20 1.20
C GLY A 34 14.52 -9.77 1.30
N ARG A 35 14.56 -9.19 2.51
CA ARG A 35 13.96 -7.86 2.82
C ARG A 35 14.37 -6.76 1.83
N GLY A 36 15.63 -6.74 1.40
CA GLY A 36 16.17 -5.79 0.42
C GLY A 36 16.18 -6.27 -1.04
N ASN A 37 15.80 -7.52 -1.30
CA ASN A 37 15.89 -8.16 -2.63
C ASN A 37 14.61 -8.03 -3.46
N ILE A 38 13.69 -7.17 -3.04
CA ILE A 38 12.50 -6.86 -3.82
C ILE A 38 12.93 -5.76 -4.76
N GLY A 39 13.37 -6.18 -5.95
CA GLY A 39 13.91 -5.30 -6.99
C GLY A 39 13.13 -4.00 -7.02
N ALA A 40 13.86 -2.88 -6.89
CA ALA A 40 13.33 -1.54 -6.92
C ALA A 40 12.56 -1.35 -8.23
N GLN A 41 11.29 -1.72 -8.18
CA GLN A 41 10.33 -1.51 -9.23
C GLN A 41 10.05 -0.02 -9.14
N GLY A 42 10.91 0.78 -9.78
CA GLY A 42 10.99 2.24 -9.66
C GLY A 42 9.78 3.00 -10.21
N TYR A 43 8.61 2.36 -10.23
CA TYR A 43 7.34 2.97 -10.54
C TYR A 43 6.63 3.43 -9.26
N ARG A 44 5.79 4.45 -9.43
CA ARG A 44 4.89 4.95 -8.38
C ARG A 44 3.50 4.40 -8.57
N LEU A 45 2.79 4.21 -7.46
CA LEU A 45 1.41 3.77 -7.43
C LEU A 45 0.49 4.95 -7.12
N ARG A 46 -0.68 4.97 -7.77
CA ARG A 46 -1.78 5.85 -7.38
C ARG A 46 -2.74 5.06 -6.50
N ILE A 47 -2.83 5.47 -5.25
CA ILE A 47 -3.81 4.97 -4.29
C ILE A 47 -5.14 5.65 -4.58
N THR A 48 -6.17 4.83 -4.86
CA THR A 48 -7.52 5.29 -5.16
C THR A 48 -8.26 5.63 -3.86
N THR A 49 -9.34 6.39 -3.96
CA THR A 49 -10.17 6.77 -2.80
C THR A 49 -10.64 5.57 -1.99
N HIS A 50 -11.08 4.51 -2.68
CA HIS A 50 -11.52 3.28 -2.02
C HIS A 50 -10.38 2.61 -1.24
N CYS A 51 -9.16 2.62 -1.79
CA CYS A 51 -8.00 2.09 -1.09
C CYS A 51 -7.66 2.94 0.14
N VAL A 52 -7.84 4.26 0.08
CA VAL A 52 -7.65 5.14 1.24
C VAL A 52 -8.63 4.78 2.36
N SER A 53 -9.92 4.65 2.05
CA SER A 53 -10.92 4.27 3.05
C SER A 53 -10.61 2.91 3.68
N ALA A 54 -10.26 1.91 2.88
CA ALA A 54 -9.85 0.59 3.39
C ALA A 54 -8.59 0.67 4.29
N MET A 55 -7.64 1.56 3.96
CA MET A 55 -6.45 1.78 4.79
C MET A 55 -6.75 2.52 6.09
N GLU A 56 -7.70 3.44 6.11
CA GLU A 56 -8.13 4.12 7.35
C GLU A 56 -8.78 3.14 8.33
N GLU A 57 -9.45 2.09 7.82
CA GLU A 57 -10.02 1.02 8.64
C GLU A 57 -8.96 -0.01 9.07
N ALA A 58 -8.01 -0.34 8.19
CA ALA A 58 -7.01 -1.38 8.42
C ALA A 58 -5.80 -0.93 9.26
N LEU A 59 -5.45 0.35 9.21
CA LEU A 59 -4.22 0.89 9.81
C LEU A 59 -4.52 1.68 11.07
N THR A 60 -3.58 1.68 12.02
CA THR A 60 -3.65 2.62 13.13
C THR A 60 -3.45 4.06 12.64
N PRO A 61 -3.95 5.07 13.38
CA PRO A 61 -3.75 6.49 13.01
C PRO A 61 -2.27 6.86 12.82
N GLU A 62 -1.37 6.29 13.61
CA GLU A 62 0.07 6.52 13.52
C GLU A 62 0.65 5.95 12.23
N MET A 63 0.24 4.73 11.85
CA MET A 63 0.69 4.09 10.62
C MET A 63 0.15 4.81 9.38
N PHE A 64 -1.12 5.23 9.42
CA PHE A 64 -1.71 6.02 8.35
C PHE A 64 -1.03 7.39 8.20
N SER A 65 -0.68 8.03 9.33
CA SER A 65 0.10 9.28 9.34
C SER A 65 1.51 9.09 8.78
N LEU A 66 2.22 8.01 9.16
CA LEU A 66 3.52 7.66 8.60
C LEU A 66 3.44 7.46 7.08
N PHE A 67 2.45 6.70 6.61
CA PHE A 67 2.16 6.55 5.19
C PHE A 67 2.00 7.90 4.49
N GLY A 68 1.17 8.80 5.06
CA GLY A 68 0.93 10.12 4.50
C GLY A 68 2.20 10.95 4.31
N LYS A 69 3.16 10.85 5.25
CA LYS A 69 4.47 11.52 5.17
C LYS A 69 5.38 11.00 4.06
N THR A 70 5.17 9.77 3.60
CA THR A 70 5.92 9.17 2.47
C THR A 70 5.33 9.51 1.10
N CYS A 71 4.11 10.05 1.06
CA CYS A 71 3.40 10.33 -0.17
C CYS A 71 4.00 11.55 -0.89
N ALA A 72 4.07 11.48 -2.21
CA ALA A 72 4.43 12.64 -3.01
C ALA A 72 3.29 13.67 -2.97
N SER A 73 3.67 14.95 -2.92
CA SER A 73 2.72 16.04 -3.15
C SER A 73 2.12 15.90 -4.55
N ILE A 74 0.79 15.86 -4.64
CA ILE A 74 0.11 15.70 -5.92
C ILE A 74 0.13 17.05 -6.64
N PRO A 75 0.66 17.12 -7.88
CA PRO A 75 0.53 18.31 -8.69
C PRO A 75 -0.96 18.61 -8.88
N LYS A 76 -1.38 19.85 -8.58
CA LYS A 76 -2.78 20.31 -8.72
C LYS A 76 -3.25 20.39 -10.18
N LEU A 77 -2.43 19.97 -11.13
CA LEU A 77 -2.65 20.14 -12.56
C LEU A 77 -2.30 18.84 -13.29
N GLY A 78 -3.25 18.31 -14.05
CA GLY A 78 -3.04 17.18 -14.93
C GLY A 78 -3.89 17.32 -16.20
N VAL A 79 -3.41 16.72 -17.29
CA VAL A 79 -4.12 16.70 -18.58
C VAL A 79 -4.41 15.25 -18.92
N LYS A 80 -5.65 14.93 -19.28
CA LYS A 80 -5.98 13.64 -19.91
C LYS A 80 -5.92 13.83 -21.42
N ILE A 81 -5.06 13.06 -22.07
CA ILE A 81 -4.93 13.04 -23.52
C ILE A 81 -5.78 11.88 -24.04
N LYS A 82 -6.68 12.16 -24.98
CA LYS A 82 -7.46 11.15 -25.70
C LYS A 82 -6.56 10.46 -26.73
N ARG A 83 -7.04 9.35 -27.28
CA ARG A 83 -6.31 8.59 -28.31
C ARG A 83 -6.02 9.40 -29.57
N ASP A 84 -6.85 10.39 -29.89
CA ASP A 84 -6.69 11.29 -31.04
C ASP A 84 -5.67 12.42 -30.81
N GLY A 85 -4.99 12.42 -29.65
CA GLY A 85 -4.04 13.47 -29.27
C GLY A 85 -4.69 14.73 -28.72
N SER A 86 -6.02 14.83 -28.71
CA SER A 86 -6.71 15.95 -28.10
C SER A 86 -6.66 15.84 -26.57
N SER A 87 -6.36 16.95 -25.90
CA SER A 87 -6.52 17.05 -24.46
C SER A 87 -7.97 17.33 -24.11
N THR A 88 -8.51 16.67 -23.09
CA THR A 88 -9.59 17.30 -22.33
C THR A 88 -9.00 18.53 -21.63
N ALA A 89 -9.78 19.62 -21.50
CA ALA A 89 -9.39 20.83 -20.75
C ALA A 89 -8.62 20.47 -19.46
N PRO A 90 -7.63 21.28 -19.03
CA PRO A 90 -6.83 20.98 -17.86
C PRO A 90 -7.75 20.55 -16.73
N PHE A 91 -7.49 19.36 -16.19
CA PHE A 91 -8.19 18.89 -15.01
C PHE A 91 -7.59 19.68 -13.85
N GLY A 92 -8.04 20.92 -13.68
CA GLY A 92 -8.18 21.47 -12.35
C GLY A 92 -9.21 20.58 -11.69
N LEU A 93 -8.85 19.94 -10.58
CA LEU A 93 -9.88 19.56 -9.62
C LEU A 93 -10.67 20.84 -9.37
N SER A 94 -11.91 20.93 -9.87
CA SER A 94 -12.80 21.99 -9.46
C SER A 94 -12.71 22.07 -7.93
N PRO A 95 -12.47 23.25 -7.34
CA PRO A 95 -12.57 23.41 -5.90
C PRO A 95 -13.97 22.94 -5.50
N GLY A 96 -14.09 21.74 -4.91
CA GLY A 96 -15.38 21.14 -4.55
C GLY A 96 -15.93 20.02 -5.45
N ALA A 97 -15.21 19.50 -6.46
CA ALA A 97 -15.58 18.19 -7.02
C ALA A 97 -15.40 17.12 -5.91
N PRO A 98 -16.36 16.18 -5.68
CA PRO A 98 -16.36 15.31 -4.51
C PRO A 98 -14.99 14.64 -4.33
N GLY A 99 -14.28 15.17 -3.34
CA GLY A 99 -12.83 15.10 -3.23
C GLY A 99 -12.40 13.74 -2.75
N GLY A 100 -12.21 12.82 -3.68
CA GLY A 100 -11.57 11.57 -3.34
C GLY A 100 -10.11 11.82 -2.97
N ARG A 101 -9.73 11.53 -1.72
CA ARG A 101 -8.33 11.50 -1.31
C ARG A 101 -7.63 10.42 -2.14
N SER A 102 -6.76 10.84 -3.04
CA SER A 102 -5.86 9.95 -3.77
C SER A 102 -4.44 10.28 -3.33
N TYR A 103 -3.56 9.28 -3.27
CA TYR A 103 -2.16 9.48 -2.93
C TYR A 103 -1.27 8.90 -4.02
N THR A 104 -0.15 9.56 -4.32
CA THR A 104 0.89 8.99 -5.18
C THR A 104 2.05 8.55 -4.31
N VAL A 105 2.42 7.28 -4.38
CA VAL A 105 3.44 6.68 -3.50
C VAL A 105 4.50 5.93 -4.27
N ASP A 106 5.72 5.95 -3.77
CA ASP A 106 6.73 4.99 -4.21
C ASP A 106 6.37 3.61 -3.64
N ARG A 107 6.34 2.59 -4.49
CA ARG A 107 5.92 1.24 -4.08
C ARG A 107 6.80 0.65 -2.99
N SER A 108 8.11 0.85 -3.08
CA SER A 108 9.09 0.26 -2.16
C SER A 108 9.04 0.96 -0.82
N VAL A 109 9.00 2.30 -0.83
CA VAL A 109 8.85 3.10 0.39
C VAL A 109 7.52 2.81 1.08
N PHE A 110 6.43 2.71 0.33
CA PHE A 110 5.12 2.40 0.91
C PHE A 110 5.10 1.02 1.58
N ARG A 111 5.66 0.01 0.91
CA ARG A 111 5.81 -1.33 1.49
C ARG A 111 6.64 -1.30 2.76
N GLU A 112 7.78 -0.61 2.75
CA GLU A 112 8.67 -0.55 3.91
C GLU A 112 8.01 0.18 5.08
N ALA A 113 7.27 1.26 4.82
CA ALA A 113 6.48 1.92 5.85
C ALA A 113 5.48 0.95 6.50
N LEU A 114 4.74 0.18 5.69
CA LEU A 114 3.80 -0.83 6.19
C LEU A 114 4.45 -2.04 6.86
N LEU A 115 5.74 -2.31 6.63
CA LEU A 115 6.47 -3.36 7.34
C LEU A 115 6.91 -2.95 8.76
N THR A 116 6.85 -1.66 9.08
CA THR A 116 7.27 -1.14 10.38
C THR A 116 6.49 -1.82 11.50
N GLY A 117 7.21 -2.45 12.42
CA GLY A 117 6.64 -3.18 13.55
C GLY A 117 6.03 -4.53 13.19
N LEU A 118 6.34 -5.10 12.03
CA LEU A 118 5.96 -6.45 11.59
C LEU A 118 7.18 -7.37 11.38
N GLU A 119 8.38 -6.89 11.72
CA GLU A 119 9.65 -7.58 11.44
C GLU A 119 9.71 -8.96 12.10
N GLU A 120 9.29 -9.06 13.36
CA GLU A 120 9.30 -10.31 14.11
C GLU A 120 8.26 -11.33 13.59
N ASN A 121 7.20 -10.83 12.92
CA ASN A 121 6.16 -11.66 12.32
C ASN A 121 6.50 -12.08 10.88
N THR A 122 7.59 -11.57 10.29
CA THR A 122 7.92 -11.77 8.88
C THR A 122 9.14 -12.67 8.70
N LEU A 123 8.96 -13.78 7.99
CA LEU A 123 10.03 -14.67 7.58
C LEU A 123 10.35 -14.42 6.10
N PHE A 124 11.53 -13.87 5.84
CA PHE A 124 12.06 -13.67 4.49
C PHE A 124 12.70 -14.97 3.97
N ASP A 125 12.95 -15.01 2.65
CA ASP A 125 13.51 -16.17 1.94
C ASP A 125 12.69 -17.47 2.11
N ASN A 126 11.38 -17.31 2.33
CA ASN A 126 10.43 -18.40 2.52
C ASN A 126 9.40 -18.39 1.38
N CYS A 127 9.55 -19.33 0.44
CA CYS A 127 8.63 -19.51 -0.67
C CYS A 127 7.66 -20.65 -0.38
N LEU A 128 6.36 -20.36 -0.33
CA LEU A 128 5.33 -21.39 -0.27
C LEU A 128 5.45 -22.35 -1.46
N LYS A 129 5.40 -23.65 -1.20
CA LYS A 129 5.44 -24.71 -2.22
C LYS A 129 4.09 -25.38 -2.41
N SER A 130 3.41 -25.70 -1.31
CA SER A 130 2.12 -26.37 -1.28
C SER A 130 1.43 -26.12 0.06
N PHE A 131 0.12 -26.31 0.10
CA PHE A 131 -0.71 -26.32 1.31
C PHE A 131 -1.78 -27.41 1.14
N THR A 132 -2.26 -27.96 2.26
CA THR A 132 -3.30 -29.00 2.30
C THR A 132 -4.49 -28.50 3.08
#